data_AF-G0RH48-F1
#
_entry.id   AF-G0RH48-F1
#
_cell.length_a   1.000
_cell.length_b   1.000
_cell.length_c   1.000
_cell.angle_alpha   90.00
_cell.angle_beta   90.00
_cell.angle_gamma   90.00
#
_symmetry.space_group_name_H-M   'P 1'
#
loop_
_entity.id
_entity.type
_entity.pdbx_description
1 polymer ?
#
loop_
_entity_poly.entity_id
_entity_poly.type
_entity_poly.pdbx_seq_one_letter_code
_entity_poly.pdbx_strand_id
1 'polypeptide(L)'
;MPARNNRFRTREPFQHDARLTLRHAEGPFRFLNPTRAHFDHSAFSSPGLSPDETKTPHESGDDVEATATADTRHDQSSKEEANADVPAKNIRFLWRSRDNRKGRHALLVQRPLPGEDAPFVTPRRTSHPREILKTVVRTFVCYPVWDISWLVAFIFTWGSIVWVINGFFVWLPVEAPSTEFDGETTTAAGVTAFIGAIVFFEVGSILLLFEAINANRSGCFGWAVEQLVEKNGSSSGGGNSKPRLRVVANRHHCHHHHQNRRNFVGKRSAATSLEAQPTSDGAQEEKSWQWFPSWHELRTHYIHELGFLAGVAQFLGATVFGVSGFTALPGINDHLTPQWRLNAAYWIPQVIGGSGFIVSSTLYMLETQQKWWKPAPQLLGWQIAFWNLVGAFGFTLSGALGMAANNSGAQYEAGLATFW
;
A
#
# COMPACT_ATOMS: atom_id res chain seq x y z
N MET A 1 17.84 18.14 -15.82
CA MET A 1 16.76 17.48 -15.05
C MET A 1 16.45 16.15 -15.70
N PRO A 2 16.46 15.00 -14.99
CA PRO A 2 16.01 13.77 -15.62
C PRO A 2 14.52 13.94 -15.91
N ALA A 3 14.20 14.05 -17.19
CA ALA A 3 13.33 13.08 -17.81
C ALA A 3 12.13 12.58 -16.99
N ARG A 4 11.06 13.38 -16.88
CA ARG A 4 9.76 12.95 -16.35
C ARG A 4 9.06 12.03 -17.36
N ASN A 5 8.44 10.93 -16.91
CA ASN A 5 7.42 10.26 -17.71
C ASN A 5 6.08 10.97 -17.47
N ASN A 6 5.50 11.52 -18.55
CA ASN A 6 4.28 12.31 -18.48
C ASN A 6 3.07 11.57 -19.08
N ARG A 7 3.27 10.35 -19.59
CA ARG A 7 2.24 9.56 -20.28
C ARG A 7 2.33 8.10 -19.88
N PHE A 8 1.17 7.48 -19.67
CA PHE A 8 1.08 6.03 -19.51
C PHE A 8 1.46 5.35 -20.83
N ARG A 9 2.30 4.31 -20.76
CA ARG A 9 2.69 3.56 -21.97
C ARG A 9 1.54 2.69 -22.46
N THR A 10 0.78 2.13 -21.52
CA THR A 10 -0.38 1.27 -21.76
C THR A 10 -1.40 1.49 -20.63
N ARG A 11 -2.70 1.43 -20.96
CA ARG A 11 -3.83 1.51 -20.01
C ARG A 11 -3.78 2.72 -19.07
N GLU A 12 -4.06 3.90 -19.63
CA GLU A 12 -4.28 5.10 -18.81
C GLU A 12 -5.46 4.87 -17.85
N PRO A 13 -5.29 5.14 -16.53
CA PRO A 13 -6.39 5.07 -15.58
C PRO A 13 -7.54 5.97 -16.04
N PHE A 14 -8.76 5.44 -15.99
CA PHE A 14 -10.00 6.18 -16.33
C PHE A 14 -10.10 6.68 -17.78
N GLN A 15 -9.34 6.11 -18.73
CA GLN A 15 -9.42 6.49 -20.14
C GLN A 15 -10.85 6.44 -20.73
N HIS A 16 -11.72 5.60 -20.19
CA HIS A 16 -13.10 5.42 -20.63
C HIS A 16 -14.13 6.22 -19.81
N ASP A 17 -13.73 6.95 -18.77
CA ASP A 17 -14.64 7.78 -17.98
C ASP A 17 -14.61 9.23 -18.49
N ALA A 18 -15.63 9.61 -19.25
CA ALA A 18 -15.77 10.95 -19.80
C ALA A 18 -15.86 12.08 -18.75
N ARG A 19 -16.06 11.73 -17.47
CA ARG A 19 -16.10 12.71 -16.37
C ARG A 19 -14.71 13.09 -15.89
N LEU A 20 -13.66 12.33 -16.21
CA LEU A 20 -12.32 12.55 -15.70
C LEU A 20 -11.37 12.98 -16.82
N THR A 21 -10.61 14.05 -16.61
CA THR A 21 -9.61 14.52 -17.56
C THR A 21 -8.22 14.52 -16.93
N LEU A 22 -7.29 13.82 -17.56
CA LEU A 22 -5.90 13.76 -17.11
C LEU A 22 -5.21 15.11 -17.35
N ARG A 23 -4.72 15.73 -16.27
CA ARG A 23 -3.91 16.96 -16.31
C ARG A 23 -2.44 16.65 -16.53
N HIS A 24 -1.90 15.79 -15.67
CA HIS A 24 -0.49 15.45 -15.68
C HIS A 24 -0.26 14.12 -14.95
N ALA A 25 0.74 13.38 -15.39
CA ALA A 25 1.20 12.15 -14.77
C ALA A 25 2.68 12.28 -14.40
N GLU A 26 3.06 11.66 -13.28
CA GLU A 26 4.41 11.71 -12.73
C GLU A 26 4.89 10.31 -12.36
N GLY A 27 6.16 10.03 -12.61
CA GLY A 27 6.80 8.79 -12.22
C GLY A 27 8.30 8.96 -11.99
N PRO A 28 8.92 8.04 -11.25
CA PRO A 28 10.34 8.14 -10.90
C PRO A 28 11.28 7.93 -12.10
N PHE A 29 10.85 7.14 -13.10
CA PHE A 29 11.67 6.78 -14.27
C PHE A 29 10.91 6.91 -15.59
N ARG A 30 11.62 7.27 -16.67
CA ARG A 30 11.05 7.41 -18.03
C ARG A 30 10.61 6.11 -18.68
N PHE A 31 11.24 5.00 -18.32
CA PHE A 31 10.97 3.70 -18.94
C PHE A 31 9.84 2.93 -18.25
N LEU A 32 9.40 3.36 -17.07
CA LEU A 32 8.31 2.76 -16.32
C LEU A 32 7.04 3.61 -16.44
N ASN A 33 5.88 3.04 -16.13
CA ASN A 33 4.63 3.77 -16.07
C ASN A 33 4.67 4.83 -14.94
N PRO A 34 3.96 5.95 -15.11
CA PRO A 34 3.78 6.92 -14.03
C PRO A 34 3.16 6.26 -12.79
N THR A 35 3.68 6.59 -11.61
CA THR A 35 3.15 6.09 -10.33
C THR A 35 2.06 7.00 -9.78
N ARG A 36 1.90 8.21 -10.33
CA ARG A 36 0.95 9.23 -9.91
C ARG A 36 0.30 9.88 -11.13
N ALA A 37 -0.98 10.20 -11.02
CA ALA A 37 -1.69 10.98 -12.03
C ALA A 37 -2.74 11.90 -11.40
N HIS A 38 -2.85 13.11 -11.93
CA HIS A 38 -3.76 14.14 -11.47
C HIS A 38 -4.91 14.28 -12.45
N PHE A 39 -6.13 14.16 -11.95
CA PHE A 39 -7.34 14.26 -12.76
C PHE A 39 -8.22 15.40 -12.25
N ASP A 40 -8.83 16.10 -13.20
CA ASP A 40 -9.98 16.96 -12.93
C ASP A 40 -11.26 16.18 -13.19
N HIS A 41 -12.32 16.52 -12.46
CA HIS A 41 -13.64 15.93 -12.65
C HIS A 41 -14.60 16.97 -13.20
N SER A 42 -15.36 16.63 -14.23
CA SER A 42 -16.25 17.53 -14.96
C SER A 42 -17.25 18.26 -14.06
N ALA A 43 -17.77 17.59 -13.02
CA ALA A 43 -18.67 18.20 -12.04
C ALA A 43 -18.01 19.25 -11.12
N PHE A 44 -16.67 19.32 -11.08
CA PHE A 44 -15.90 20.25 -10.25
C PHE A 44 -15.18 21.33 -11.07
N SER A 45 -15.18 21.19 -12.40
CA SER A 45 -14.62 22.17 -13.34
C SER A 45 -15.53 23.40 -13.43
N SER A 46 -15.28 24.40 -12.59
CA SER A 46 -15.95 25.70 -12.72
C SER A 46 -15.41 26.47 -13.94
N PRO A 47 -16.26 27.08 -14.79
CA PRO A 47 -15.84 27.78 -16.02
C PRO A 47 -15.21 29.18 -15.77
N GLY A 48 -14.39 29.34 -14.73
CA GLY A 48 -13.82 30.64 -14.35
C GLY A 48 -12.47 30.63 -13.62
N LEU A 49 -11.80 29.48 -13.51
CA LEU A 49 -10.46 29.38 -12.92
C LEU A 49 -9.42 29.23 -14.03
N SER A 50 -8.70 30.31 -14.31
CA SER A 50 -7.55 30.37 -15.23
C SER A 50 -6.53 29.28 -14.89
N PRO A 51 -5.89 28.63 -15.87
CA PRO A 51 -4.91 27.55 -15.61
C PRO A 51 -3.61 28.01 -14.93
N ASP A 52 -3.38 29.31 -14.77
CA ASP A 52 -2.02 29.87 -14.65
C ASP A 52 -1.67 30.50 -13.28
N GLU A 53 -2.55 30.40 -12.28
CA GLU A 53 -2.21 30.79 -10.91
C GLU A 53 -2.47 29.63 -9.95
N THR A 54 -1.59 28.65 -9.97
CA THR A 54 -1.44 27.77 -8.83
C THR A 54 0.04 27.50 -8.63
N LYS A 55 0.68 28.31 -7.78
CA LYS A 55 1.82 27.82 -6.98
C LYS A 55 1.41 26.44 -6.52
N THR A 56 2.19 25.42 -6.90
CA THR A 56 2.01 24.03 -6.44
C THR A 56 1.49 24.09 -5.01
N PRO A 57 0.25 23.65 -4.72
CA PRO A 57 -0.19 23.55 -3.35
C PRO A 57 0.91 22.76 -2.67
N HIS A 58 1.52 23.35 -1.65
CA HIS A 58 2.54 22.67 -0.88
C HIS A 58 1.93 21.31 -0.56
N GLU A 59 2.49 20.24 -1.15
CA GLU A 59 2.17 18.87 -0.78
C GLU A 59 2.80 18.66 0.60
N SER A 60 2.28 19.40 1.58
CA SER A 60 2.36 19.04 2.96
C SER A 60 1.47 17.80 3.07
N GLY A 61 2.11 16.64 2.93
CA GLY A 61 1.93 15.70 4.01
C GLY A 61 2.29 16.46 5.29
N ASP A 62 1.39 16.34 6.26
CA ASP A 62 1.55 16.68 7.67
C ASP A 62 2.40 17.94 7.98
N ASP A 63 1.68 18.97 8.44
CA ASP A 63 2.14 20.16 9.18
C ASP A 63 2.46 21.44 8.39
N VAL A 64 1.58 22.43 8.58
CA VAL A 64 1.96 23.74 9.11
C VAL A 64 0.94 24.10 10.18
N GLU A 65 1.37 23.98 11.43
CA GLU A 65 0.76 24.57 12.60
C GLU A 65 0.92 26.09 12.53
N ALA A 66 -0.19 26.82 12.60
CA ALA A 66 -0.20 28.25 12.85
C ALA A 66 -1.08 28.48 14.09
N THR A 67 -0.42 28.39 15.23
CA THR A 67 -0.63 29.12 16.48
C THR A 67 -2.01 29.77 16.64
N ALA A 68 -2.95 29.04 17.24
CA ALA A 68 -4.13 29.65 17.84
C ALA A 68 -3.71 30.21 19.22
N THR A 69 -3.63 31.53 19.32
CA THR A 69 -3.63 32.21 20.62
C THR A 69 -4.89 31.81 21.36
N ALA A 70 -4.69 31.37 22.61
CA ALA A 70 -5.74 31.08 23.56
C ALA A 70 -6.67 32.28 23.69
N ASP A 71 -7.97 32.07 23.47
CA ASP A 71 -8.98 32.78 24.22
C ASP A 71 -10.21 31.92 24.44
N THR A 72 -10.59 31.90 25.71
CA THR A 72 -11.59 31.05 26.33
C THR A 72 -12.99 31.48 25.91
N ARG A 73 -13.85 30.52 25.56
CA ARG A 73 -15.29 30.54 25.92
C ARG A 73 -15.93 29.19 25.64
N HIS A 74 -16.21 28.48 26.72
CA HIS A 74 -17.22 27.44 26.78
C HIS A 74 -18.54 27.99 26.21
N ASP A 75 -19.14 27.30 25.24
CA ASP A 75 -20.58 27.07 25.31
C ASP A 75 -21.03 25.84 24.49
N GLN A 76 -22.17 25.33 24.92
CA GLN A 76 -22.78 24.03 24.69
C GLN A 76 -23.04 23.64 23.22
N SER A 77 -22.59 22.45 22.78
CA SER A 77 -23.25 21.63 21.74
C SER A 77 -22.61 20.23 21.68
N SER A 78 -22.86 19.42 22.69
CA SER A 78 -22.29 18.08 22.85
C SER A 78 -23.08 16.97 22.12
N LYS A 79 -23.77 17.25 21.00
CA LYS A 79 -24.47 16.23 20.19
C LYS A 79 -24.42 16.37 18.65
N GLU A 80 -23.68 17.33 18.09
CA GLU A 80 -23.54 17.52 16.63
C GLU A 80 -22.17 17.13 16.04
N GLU A 81 -21.26 16.55 16.83
CA GLU A 81 -19.91 16.15 16.34
C GLU A 81 -19.87 14.82 15.54
N ALA A 82 -21.02 14.22 15.24
CA ALA A 82 -21.11 12.89 14.62
C ALA A 82 -20.96 12.89 13.08
N ASN A 83 -21.10 14.04 12.39
CA ASN A 83 -20.94 14.15 10.93
C ASN A 83 -19.92 15.25 10.59
N ALA A 84 -18.66 14.92 10.68
CA ALA A 84 -17.61 15.92 10.59
C ALA A 84 -17.06 16.10 9.19
N ASP A 85 -17.90 16.75 8.42
CA ASP A 85 -17.63 17.21 7.08
C ASP A 85 -16.83 18.53 7.14
N VAL A 86 -15.80 18.68 6.30
CA VAL A 86 -14.89 19.83 6.27
C VAL A 86 -15.10 20.65 4.99
N PRO A 87 -15.29 21.98 5.08
CA PRO A 87 -15.49 22.83 3.91
C PRO A 87 -14.24 22.90 3.03
N ALA A 88 -14.45 22.94 1.71
CA ALA A 88 -13.41 22.95 0.70
C ALA A 88 -13.74 23.94 -0.43
N LYS A 89 -12.69 24.64 -0.88
CA LYS A 89 -12.75 25.58 -2.02
C LYS A 89 -12.69 24.85 -3.35
N ASN A 90 -11.76 23.91 -3.45
CA ASN A 90 -11.51 23.14 -4.67
C ASN A 90 -11.11 21.71 -4.32
N ILE A 91 -11.52 20.77 -5.17
CA ILE A 91 -11.26 19.35 -5.03
C ILE A 91 -10.69 18.84 -6.34
N ARG A 92 -9.55 18.16 -6.25
CA ARG A 92 -8.93 17.44 -7.36
C ARG A 92 -8.73 15.98 -7.02
N PHE A 93 -8.58 15.15 -8.03
CA PHE A 93 -8.37 13.72 -7.85
C PHE A 93 -6.90 13.36 -8.04
N LEU A 94 -6.39 12.53 -7.12
CA LEU A 94 -5.04 12.00 -7.19
C LEU A 94 -5.09 10.48 -7.29
N TRP A 95 -4.68 9.99 -8.45
CA TRP A 95 -4.40 8.58 -8.66
C TRP A 95 -2.97 8.27 -8.22
N ARG A 96 -2.78 7.16 -7.50
CA ARG A 96 -1.48 6.58 -7.22
C ARG A 96 -1.53 5.08 -7.51
N SER A 97 -0.50 4.52 -8.15
CA SER A 97 -0.47 3.10 -8.54
C SER A 97 -0.70 2.17 -7.33
N ARG A 98 0.00 2.41 -6.21
CA ARG A 98 -0.22 1.66 -4.96
C ARG A 98 -1.63 1.81 -4.39
N ASP A 99 -2.19 3.02 -4.38
CA ASP A 99 -3.51 3.24 -3.79
C ASP A 99 -4.60 2.60 -4.63
N ASN A 100 -4.48 2.67 -5.95
CA ASN A 100 -5.32 1.95 -6.89
C ASN A 100 -5.24 0.43 -6.67
N ARG A 101 -4.03 -0.13 -6.51
CA ARG A 101 -3.87 -1.56 -6.20
C ARG A 101 -4.58 -1.99 -4.92
N LYS A 102 -4.67 -1.09 -3.93
CA LYS A 102 -5.37 -1.31 -2.65
C LYS A 102 -6.82 -0.79 -2.61
N GLY A 103 -7.39 -0.39 -3.76
CA GLY A 103 -8.74 0.17 -3.87
C GLY A 103 -8.98 1.49 -3.12
N ARG A 104 -7.93 2.29 -2.91
CA ARG A 104 -7.97 3.60 -2.25
C ARG A 104 -7.89 4.72 -3.27
N HIS A 105 -8.67 5.77 -3.02
CA HIS A 105 -8.87 6.87 -3.97
C HIS A 105 -8.61 8.19 -3.26
N ALA A 106 -7.48 8.85 -3.54
CA ALA A 106 -7.07 10.05 -2.82
C ALA A 106 -7.68 11.33 -3.41
N LEU A 107 -8.10 12.24 -2.53
CA LEU A 107 -8.56 13.59 -2.90
C LEU A 107 -7.51 14.63 -2.53
N LEU A 108 -7.30 15.58 -3.43
CA LEU A 108 -6.54 16.80 -3.20
C LEU A 108 -7.53 17.91 -2.85
N VAL A 109 -7.55 18.31 -1.57
CA VAL A 109 -8.52 19.26 -1.04
C VAL A 109 -7.84 20.59 -0.74
N GLN A 110 -8.31 21.67 -1.35
CA GLN A 110 -7.91 23.04 -1.03
C GLN A 110 -8.89 23.63 -0.01
N ARG A 111 -8.39 24.04 1.15
CA ARG A 111 -9.21 24.71 2.17
C ARG A 111 -9.53 26.15 1.75
N PRO A 112 -10.73 26.65 2.06
CA PRO A 112 -11.06 28.06 1.86
C PRO A 112 -10.27 28.95 2.83
N LEU A 113 -9.83 30.13 2.38
CA LEU A 113 -9.33 31.18 3.27
C LEU A 113 -10.50 31.88 4.00
N PRO A 114 -10.26 32.57 5.13
CA PRO A 114 -11.32 33.32 5.82
C PRO A 114 -12.01 34.31 4.87
N GLY A 115 -13.33 34.18 4.71
CA GLY A 115 -14.13 35.01 3.80
C GLY A 115 -14.28 34.49 2.36
N GLU A 116 -13.67 33.35 2.01
CA GLU A 116 -13.87 32.73 0.70
C GLU A 116 -15.04 31.73 0.68
N ASP A 117 -15.68 31.62 -0.49
CA ASP A 117 -16.73 30.63 -0.73
C ASP A 117 -16.18 29.19 -0.61
N ALA A 118 -16.93 28.35 0.08
CA ALA A 118 -16.69 26.91 0.19
C ALA A 118 -17.79 26.12 -0.53
N PRO A 119 -17.70 25.96 -1.86
CA PRO A 119 -18.70 25.25 -2.64
C PRO A 119 -18.75 23.75 -2.35
N PHE A 120 -17.69 23.18 -1.77
CA PHE A 120 -17.59 21.75 -1.52
C PHE A 120 -17.47 21.40 -0.03
N VAL A 121 -17.88 20.17 0.28
CA VAL A 121 -17.80 19.57 1.59
C VAL A 121 -17.13 18.20 1.48
N THR A 122 -16.06 17.98 2.24
CA THR A 122 -15.19 16.79 2.13
C THR A 122 -15.08 16.04 3.45
N PRO A 123 -14.83 14.72 3.44
CA PRO A 123 -14.58 13.98 4.66
C PRO A 123 -13.32 14.46 5.38
N ARG A 124 -13.23 14.20 6.70
CA ARG A 124 -12.02 14.46 7.49
C ARG A 124 -10.78 13.82 6.85
N ARG A 125 -9.63 14.47 7.05
CA ARG A 125 -8.32 13.91 6.68
C ARG A 125 -8.08 12.61 7.46
N THR A 126 -7.51 11.62 6.77
CA THR A 126 -7.14 10.33 7.36
C THR A 126 -6.05 10.43 8.43
N SER A 127 -5.22 11.48 8.39
CA SER A 127 -4.22 11.77 9.43
C SER A 127 -4.80 12.43 10.68
N HIS A 128 -6.10 12.71 10.73
CA HIS A 128 -6.72 13.25 11.93
C HIS A 128 -6.70 12.20 13.06
N PRO A 129 -6.32 12.55 14.31
CA PRO A 129 -6.18 11.59 15.42
C PRO A 129 -7.39 10.68 15.63
N ARG A 130 -8.62 11.22 15.50
CA ARG A 130 -9.85 10.42 15.58
C ARG A 130 -9.96 9.36 14.47
N GLU A 131 -9.56 9.68 13.23
CA GLU A 131 -9.59 8.70 12.12
C GLU A 131 -8.44 7.70 12.23
N ILE A 132 -7.27 8.11 12.73
CA ILE A 132 -6.16 7.21 13.07
C ILE A 132 -6.63 6.21 14.13
N LEU A 133 -7.17 6.68 15.26
CA LEU A 133 -7.64 5.83 16.35
C LEU A 133 -8.71 4.85 15.86
N LYS A 134 -9.68 5.33 15.08
CA LYS A 134 -10.71 4.49 14.46
C LYS A 134 -10.12 3.44 13.53
N THR A 135 -9.05 3.76 12.80
CA THR A 135 -8.34 2.80 11.95
C THR A 135 -7.61 1.76 12.79
N VAL A 136 -6.92 2.17 13.86
CA VAL A 136 -6.24 1.28 14.80
C VAL A 136 -7.23 0.31 15.45
N VAL A 137 -8.35 0.81 15.98
CA VAL A 137 -9.40 -0.03 16.57
C VAL A 137 -9.94 -1.01 15.52
N ARG A 138 -10.15 -0.58 14.28
CA ARG A 138 -10.60 -1.46 13.20
C ARG A 138 -9.59 -2.56 12.89
N THR A 139 -8.29 -2.32 12.99
CA THR A 139 -7.26 -3.36 12.81
C THR A 139 -7.43 -4.51 13.78
N PHE A 140 -7.90 -4.25 15.01
CA PHE A 140 -8.10 -5.27 16.04
C PHE A 140 -9.53 -5.86 16.09
N VAL A 141 -10.51 -5.23 15.45
CA VAL A 141 -11.93 -5.63 15.55
C VAL A 141 -12.48 -6.17 14.22
N CYS A 142 -11.86 -5.83 13.09
CA CYS A 142 -12.34 -6.20 11.76
C CYS A 142 -11.30 -7.03 11.02
N TYR A 143 -11.65 -8.27 10.69
CA TYR A 143 -10.78 -9.23 10.01
C TYR A 143 -11.36 -9.54 8.61
N PRO A 144 -11.14 -8.67 7.60
CA PRO A 144 -11.62 -8.90 6.25
C PRO A 144 -10.75 -9.95 5.55
N VAL A 145 -10.92 -11.21 5.90
CA VAL A 145 -10.18 -12.36 5.31
C VAL A 145 -10.40 -12.53 3.81
N TRP A 146 -11.44 -11.90 3.26
CA TRP A 146 -11.72 -11.84 1.82
C TRP A 146 -10.85 -10.82 1.07
N ASP A 147 -10.16 -9.92 1.77
CA ASP A 147 -9.35 -8.85 1.20
C ASP A 147 -7.89 -9.29 1.09
N ILE A 148 -7.35 -9.29 -0.12
CA ILE A 148 -5.96 -9.74 -0.39
C ILE A 148 -4.95 -8.75 0.17
N SER A 149 -5.21 -7.44 0.10
CA SER A 149 -4.34 -6.45 0.75
C SER A 149 -4.27 -6.68 2.26
N TRP A 150 -5.38 -7.12 2.87
CA TRP A 150 -5.41 -7.46 4.30
C TRP A 150 -4.64 -8.75 4.58
N LEU A 151 -4.85 -9.81 3.78
CA LEU A 151 -4.12 -11.07 3.95
C LEU A 151 -2.61 -10.90 3.76
N VAL A 152 -2.19 -10.12 2.77
CA VAL A 152 -0.77 -9.77 2.58
C VAL A 152 -0.23 -9.11 3.84
N ALA A 153 -0.91 -8.07 4.36
CA ALA A 153 -0.47 -7.40 5.57
C ALA A 153 -0.42 -8.35 6.77
N PHE A 154 -1.43 -9.21 6.94
CA PHE A 154 -1.53 -10.18 8.01
C PHE A 154 -0.37 -11.21 7.97
N ILE A 155 -0.14 -11.81 6.81
CA ILE A 155 0.88 -12.85 6.61
C ILE A 155 2.28 -12.27 6.82
N PHE A 156 2.60 -11.10 6.26
CA PHE A 156 3.93 -10.50 6.47
C PHE A 156 4.13 -10.07 7.93
N THR A 157 3.09 -9.56 8.61
CA THR A 157 3.21 -9.18 10.03
C THR A 157 3.49 -10.40 10.91
N TRP A 158 2.74 -11.49 10.73
CA TRP A 158 3.00 -12.73 11.47
C TRP A 158 4.33 -13.38 11.09
N GLY A 159 4.72 -13.30 9.82
CA GLY A 159 6.05 -13.71 9.38
C GLY A 159 7.16 -12.96 10.12
N SER A 160 7.06 -11.64 10.24
CA SER A 160 8.02 -10.83 11.01
C SER A 160 8.05 -11.22 12.49
N ILE A 161 6.90 -11.51 13.11
CA ILE A 161 6.85 -11.99 14.51
C ILE A 161 7.60 -13.32 14.64
N VAL A 162 7.39 -14.27 13.73
CA VAL A 162 8.09 -15.55 13.72
C VAL A 162 9.59 -15.37 13.55
N TRP A 163 10.03 -14.42 12.72
CA TRP A 163 11.46 -14.10 12.54
C TRP A 163 12.10 -13.44 13.76
N VAL A 164 11.38 -12.57 14.48
CA VAL A 164 11.86 -12.03 15.76
C VAL A 164 12.02 -13.15 16.79
N ILE A 165 11.06 -14.08 16.86
CA ILE A 165 11.17 -15.27 17.73
C ILE A 165 12.35 -16.15 17.31
N ASN A 166 12.54 -16.36 16.00
CA ASN A 166 13.68 -17.09 15.47
C ASN A 166 15.01 -16.42 15.85
N GLY A 167 15.10 -15.09 15.76
CA GLY A 167 16.25 -14.31 16.21
C GLY A 167 16.61 -14.59 17.67
N PHE A 168 15.62 -14.69 18.56
CA PHE A 168 15.86 -15.10 19.95
C PHE A 168 16.48 -16.51 20.04
N PHE A 169 15.94 -17.49 19.33
CA PHE A 169 16.47 -18.86 19.35
C PHE A 169 17.89 -19.00 18.77
N VAL A 170 18.30 -18.09 17.88
CA VAL A 170 19.64 -18.12 17.26
C VAL A 170 20.66 -17.30 18.05
N TRP A 171 20.26 -16.14 18.58
CA TRP A 171 21.18 -15.19 19.21
C TRP A 171 21.26 -15.30 20.73
N LEU A 172 20.14 -15.58 21.42
CA LEU A 172 20.12 -15.63 22.89
C LEU A 172 21.08 -16.67 23.47
N PRO A 173 21.24 -17.88 22.88
CA PRO A 173 22.23 -18.85 23.35
C PRO A 173 23.69 -18.36 23.24
N VAL A 174 23.97 -17.43 22.32
CA VAL A 174 25.31 -16.86 22.12
C VAL A 174 25.61 -15.78 23.18
N GLU A 175 24.63 -14.96 23.54
CA GLU A 175 24.78 -13.88 24.54
C GLU A 175 24.66 -14.40 25.97
N ALA A 176 23.68 -15.26 26.24
CA ALA A 176 23.38 -15.81 27.55
C ALA A 176 23.29 -17.35 27.50
N PRO A 177 24.42 -18.07 27.46
CA PRO A 177 24.43 -19.53 27.40
C PRO A 177 23.71 -20.21 28.58
N SER A 178 23.51 -19.50 29.70
CA SER A 178 22.78 -20.02 30.86
C SER A 178 21.28 -20.15 30.65
N THR A 179 20.71 -19.54 29.59
CA THR A 179 19.29 -19.66 29.25
C THR A 179 19.00 -20.72 28.20
N GLU A 180 20.04 -21.40 27.68
CA GLU A 180 19.88 -22.40 26.63
C GLU A 180 19.05 -23.60 27.10
N PHE A 181 18.07 -24.01 26.28
CA PHE A 181 17.29 -25.23 26.49
C PHE A 181 17.52 -26.27 25.39
N ASP A 182 17.26 -27.54 25.71
CA ASP A 182 17.49 -28.66 24.80
C ASP A 182 16.73 -28.47 23.47
N GLY A 183 17.48 -28.37 22.37
CA GLY A 183 16.93 -28.23 21.02
C GLY A 183 16.55 -26.81 20.60
N GLU A 184 16.93 -25.78 21.37
CA GLU A 184 16.67 -24.37 21.05
C GLU A 184 17.26 -23.97 19.67
N THR A 185 18.56 -24.17 19.49
CA THR A 185 19.27 -23.77 18.26
C THR A 185 19.06 -24.73 17.10
N THR A 186 18.83 -26.02 17.37
CA THR A 186 18.75 -27.05 16.31
C THR A 186 17.32 -27.29 15.84
N THR A 187 16.34 -27.30 16.76
CA THR A 187 14.94 -27.62 16.45
C THR A 187 14.09 -26.37 16.40
N ALA A 188 14.13 -25.53 17.45
CA ALA A 188 13.26 -24.35 17.51
C ALA A 188 13.64 -23.31 16.45
N ALA A 189 14.93 -23.02 16.27
CA ALA A 189 15.40 -22.14 15.20
C ALA A 189 15.09 -22.71 13.80
N GLY A 190 15.36 -24.00 13.56
CA GLY A 190 15.09 -24.63 12.26
C GLY A 190 13.61 -24.62 11.86
N VAL A 191 12.72 -24.98 12.80
CA VAL A 191 11.27 -25.01 12.57
C VAL A 191 10.69 -23.62 12.38
N THR A 192 11.11 -22.64 13.19
CA THR A 192 10.64 -21.26 13.03
C THR A 192 11.13 -20.62 11.73
N ALA A 193 12.36 -20.90 11.30
CA ALA A 193 12.88 -20.47 10.00
C ALA A 193 12.08 -21.08 8.85
N PHE A 194 11.76 -22.37 8.91
CA PHE A 194 10.90 -23.04 7.93
C PHE A 194 9.51 -22.39 7.83
N ILE A 195 8.86 -22.18 8.98
CA ILE A 195 7.54 -21.55 9.05
C ILE A 195 7.60 -20.11 8.49
N GLY A 196 8.58 -19.32 8.90
CA GLY A 196 8.78 -17.94 8.43
C GLY A 196 8.99 -17.88 6.92
N ALA A 197 9.87 -18.71 6.38
CA ALA A 197 10.23 -18.73 4.97
C ALA A 197 9.10 -19.26 4.07
N ILE A 198 8.57 -20.45 4.39
CA ILE A 198 7.66 -21.18 3.51
C ILE A 198 6.21 -20.81 3.76
N VAL A 199 5.77 -20.81 5.02
CA VAL A 199 4.35 -20.57 5.33
C VAL A 199 4.01 -19.09 5.19
N PHE A 200 4.89 -18.20 5.65
CA PHE A 200 4.60 -16.77 5.63
C PHE A 200 5.16 -16.07 4.38
N PHE A 201 6.47 -16.13 4.12
CA PHE A 201 7.06 -15.32 3.04
C PHE A 201 6.68 -15.81 1.64
N GLU A 202 6.72 -17.11 1.35
CA GLU A 202 6.34 -17.63 0.03
C GLU A 202 4.85 -17.37 -0.26
N VAL A 203 3.95 -17.72 0.67
CA VAL A 203 2.51 -17.50 0.50
C VAL A 203 2.19 -16.00 0.39
N GLY A 204 2.81 -15.17 1.23
CA GLY A 204 2.66 -13.71 1.17
C GLY A 204 3.11 -13.13 -0.17
N SER A 205 4.18 -13.68 -0.76
CA SER A 205 4.71 -13.26 -2.06
C SER A 205 3.80 -13.63 -3.22
N ILE A 206 3.17 -14.82 -3.17
CA ILE A 206 2.16 -15.22 -4.15
C ILE A 206 0.95 -14.29 -4.08
N LEU A 207 0.49 -13.94 -2.88
CA LEU A 207 -0.63 -13.01 -2.71
C LEU A 207 -0.31 -11.59 -3.22
N LEU A 208 0.93 -11.11 -3.02
CA LEU A 208 1.39 -9.84 -3.60
C LEU A 208 1.31 -9.84 -5.13
N LEU A 209 1.69 -10.96 -5.77
CA LEU A 209 1.62 -11.10 -7.21
C LEU A 209 0.16 -11.05 -7.70
N PHE A 210 -0.75 -11.74 -7.00
CA PHE A 210 -2.17 -11.70 -7.31
C PHE A 210 -2.80 -10.31 -7.10
N GLU A 211 -2.40 -9.59 -6.05
CA GLU A 211 -2.79 -8.20 -5.80
C GLU A 211 -2.36 -7.30 -6.98
N ALA A 212 -1.12 -7.46 -7.47
CA ALA A 212 -0.58 -6.67 -8.56
C ALA A 212 -1.25 -6.97 -9.91
N ILE A 213 -1.54 -8.23 -10.21
CA ILE A 213 -2.21 -8.64 -11.47
C ILE A 213 -3.65 -8.10 -11.53
N ASN A 214 -4.36 -8.05 -10.40
CA ASN A 214 -5.76 -7.64 -10.38
C ASN A 214 -5.96 -6.13 -10.15
N ALA A 215 -4.89 -5.34 -10.03
CA ALA A 215 -4.94 -3.91 -9.73
C ALA A 215 -5.59 -3.04 -10.82
N ASN A 216 -5.35 -3.33 -12.10
CA ASN A 216 -5.66 -2.39 -13.20
C ASN A 216 -6.94 -2.72 -13.99
N ARG A 217 -7.85 -3.51 -13.42
CA ARG A 217 -9.11 -3.93 -14.09
C ARG A 217 -10.36 -3.30 -13.50
N SER A 218 -10.21 -2.42 -12.51
CA SER A 218 -11.31 -1.73 -11.84
C SER A 218 -11.12 -0.23 -12.04
N GLY A 219 -11.73 0.32 -13.10
CA GLY A 219 -11.80 1.77 -13.32
C GLY A 219 -12.76 2.42 -12.33
N CYS A 220 -12.49 2.30 -11.02
CA CYS A 220 -13.33 2.87 -9.99
C CYS A 220 -12.89 4.30 -9.66
N PHE A 221 -13.82 5.25 -9.75
CA PHE A 221 -13.58 6.62 -9.32
C PHE A 221 -13.53 6.76 -7.77
N GLY A 222 -14.19 5.86 -7.04
CA GLY A 222 -14.15 5.77 -5.57
C GLY A 222 -14.98 6.83 -4.83
N TRP A 223 -15.49 7.84 -5.53
CA TRP A 223 -16.21 8.98 -4.98
C TRP A 223 -17.56 9.18 -5.68
N ALA A 224 -18.52 9.72 -4.96
CA ALA A 224 -19.83 10.20 -5.42
C ALA A 224 -20.02 11.63 -4.93
N VAL A 225 -20.83 12.39 -5.66
CA VAL A 225 -21.16 13.78 -5.33
C VAL A 225 -22.63 13.85 -4.99
N GLU A 226 -22.94 14.28 -3.77
CA GLU A 226 -24.29 14.53 -3.30
C GLU A 226 -24.53 16.04 -3.25
N GLN A 227 -25.69 16.50 -3.73
CA GLN A 227 -26.06 17.90 -3.62
C GLN A 227 -26.73 18.14 -2.26
N LEU A 228 -26.14 19.01 -1.44
CA LEU A 228 -26.74 19.44 -0.18
C LEU A 228 -27.73 20.57 -0.48
N VAL A 229 -29.01 20.28 -0.29
CA VAL A 229 -30.06 21.30 -0.29
C VAL A 229 -30.12 21.88 1.13
N GLU A 230 -29.71 23.13 1.30
CA GLU A 230 -29.91 23.85 2.56
C GLU A 230 -31.43 24.05 2.75
N LYS A 231 -31.99 23.31 3.71
CA LYS A 231 -33.38 23.48 4.12
C LYS A 231 -33.43 24.75 4.99
N ASN A 232 -33.60 25.91 4.36
CA ASN A 232 -33.78 27.18 5.09
C ASN A 232 -35.02 27.08 5.99
N GLY A 233 -34.79 26.87 7.28
CA GLY A 233 -35.74 27.21 8.33
C GLY A 233 -35.78 28.73 8.45
N SER A 234 -36.85 29.33 7.93
CA SER A 234 -37.51 30.53 8.44
C SER A 234 -36.62 31.72 8.84
N SER A 235 -36.20 32.54 7.89
CA SER A 235 -36.32 34.02 7.99
C SER A 235 -35.73 34.72 6.77
N SER A 236 -36.64 35.29 5.97
CA SER A 236 -36.53 36.50 5.14
C SER A 236 -35.13 37.06 4.84
N GLY A 237 -34.68 36.87 3.61
CA GLY A 237 -33.55 37.59 3.03
C GLY A 237 -33.10 36.92 1.73
N GLY A 238 -33.46 37.50 0.58
CA GLY A 238 -33.12 36.97 -0.74
C GLY A 238 -31.61 36.96 -0.99
N GLY A 239 -30.97 35.82 -0.73
CA GLY A 239 -29.63 35.50 -1.18
C GLY A 239 -29.68 34.18 -1.93
N ASN A 240 -29.16 34.16 -3.17
CA ASN A 240 -28.91 32.94 -3.93
C ASN A 240 -27.84 32.10 -3.20
N SER A 241 -28.23 31.33 -2.17
CA SER A 241 -27.35 30.32 -1.58
C SER A 241 -27.09 29.26 -2.65
N LYS A 242 -25.88 29.29 -3.23
CA LYS A 242 -25.44 28.26 -4.17
C LYS A 242 -25.45 26.90 -3.45
N PRO A 243 -26.03 25.85 -4.06
CA PRO A 243 -26.05 24.53 -3.42
C PRO A 243 -24.62 24.05 -3.17
N ARG A 244 -24.35 23.58 -1.95
CA ARG A 244 -23.05 22.98 -1.61
C ARG A 244 -23.01 21.52 -2.08
N LEU A 245 -21.87 21.09 -2.58
CA LEU A 245 -21.66 19.72 -3.06
C LEU A 245 -20.87 18.93 -2.03
N ARG A 246 -21.43 17.83 -1.54
CA ARG A 246 -20.78 16.89 -0.62
C ARG A 246 -20.12 15.77 -1.38
N VAL A 247 -18.86 15.50 -1.07
CA VAL A 247 -18.12 14.38 -1.66
C VAL A 247 -18.13 13.20 -0.70
N VAL A 248 -18.73 12.09 -1.13
CA VAL A 248 -18.94 10.88 -0.32
C VAL A 248 -18.28 9.68 -1.00
N ALA A 249 -17.75 8.73 -0.21
CA ALA A 249 -17.12 7.53 -0.77
C ALA A 249 -18.16 6.64 -1.48
N ASN A 250 -17.97 6.37 -2.78
CA ASN A 250 -18.86 5.53 -3.56
C ASN A 250 -18.42 4.06 -3.46
N ARG A 251 -19.05 3.31 -2.55
CA ARG A 251 -18.73 1.90 -2.33
C ARG A 251 -19.41 0.97 -3.33
N HIS A 252 -20.51 1.40 -3.92
CA HIS A 252 -21.34 0.57 -4.81
C HIS A 252 -20.78 0.51 -6.23
N HIS A 253 -20.01 1.51 -6.67
CA HIS A 253 -19.37 1.53 -7.99
C HIS A 253 -17.88 1.15 -7.93
N CYS A 254 -17.46 0.51 -6.84
CA CYS A 254 -16.10 0.06 -6.63
C CYS A 254 -15.91 -1.40 -7.01
N HIS A 255 -15.26 -1.61 -8.16
CA HIS A 255 -15.04 -2.92 -8.74
C HIS A 255 -13.74 -3.60 -8.25
N HIS A 256 -13.05 -3.01 -7.26
CA HIS A 256 -11.89 -3.66 -6.65
C HIS A 256 -12.31 -4.89 -5.83
N HIS A 257 -11.45 -5.91 -5.80
CA HIS A 257 -11.71 -7.17 -5.09
C HIS A 257 -11.97 -6.99 -3.58
N HIS A 258 -11.48 -5.91 -2.96
CA HIS A 258 -11.70 -5.56 -1.54
C HIS A 258 -13.18 -5.43 -1.14
N GLN A 259 -14.07 -5.08 -2.08
CA GLN A 259 -15.51 -4.93 -1.78
C GLN A 259 -16.27 -6.26 -1.81
N ASN A 260 -15.69 -7.32 -2.37
CA ASN A 260 -16.35 -8.61 -2.47
C ASN A 260 -16.26 -9.39 -1.15
N ARG A 261 -17.22 -9.17 -0.26
CA ARG A 261 -17.27 -9.85 1.05
C ARG A 261 -17.70 -11.31 0.98
N ARG A 262 -18.21 -11.77 -0.15
CA ARG A 262 -18.81 -13.11 -0.27
C ARG A 262 -17.86 -14.14 -0.88
N ASN A 263 -16.96 -13.73 -1.78
CA ASN A 263 -16.01 -14.62 -2.44
C ASN A 263 -14.60 -14.02 -2.47
N PHE A 264 -13.59 -14.84 -2.12
CA PHE A 264 -12.17 -14.50 -2.18
C PHE A 264 -11.69 -14.25 -3.62
N VAL A 265 -12.21 -15.05 -4.54
CA VAL A 265 -11.91 -15.03 -5.97
C VAL A 265 -13.22 -15.33 -6.70
N GLY A 266 -13.74 -14.39 -7.49
CA GLY A 266 -14.91 -14.71 -8.32
C GLY A 266 -15.81 -13.55 -8.74
N LYS A 267 -16.93 -13.92 -9.36
CA LYS A 267 -17.92 -13.02 -9.97
C LYS A 267 -18.51 -12.03 -8.97
N ARG A 268 -18.86 -10.86 -9.50
CA ARG A 268 -19.43 -9.69 -8.81
C ARG A 268 -20.66 -10.08 -7.99
N SER A 269 -20.89 -9.40 -6.86
CA SER A 269 -22.19 -9.50 -6.18
C SER A 269 -23.26 -8.84 -7.05
N ALA A 270 -24.39 -9.52 -7.29
CA ALA A 270 -25.47 -9.03 -8.15
C ALA A 270 -26.03 -7.66 -7.73
N ALA A 271 -25.88 -7.27 -6.46
CA ALA A 271 -26.26 -5.96 -5.93
C ALA A 271 -25.42 -4.79 -6.50
N THR A 272 -24.24 -5.06 -7.06
CA THR A 272 -23.36 -4.07 -7.70
C THR A 272 -23.69 -3.89 -9.19
N SER A 273 -24.39 -4.86 -9.80
CA SER A 273 -24.65 -4.90 -11.25
C SER A 273 -25.99 -4.29 -11.67
N LEU A 274 -26.95 -4.12 -10.74
CA LEU A 274 -28.31 -3.70 -11.09
C LEU A 274 -28.46 -2.19 -11.37
N GLU A 275 -27.51 -1.36 -10.95
CA GLU A 275 -27.58 0.11 -11.14
C GLU A 275 -26.58 0.67 -12.16
N ALA A 276 -25.71 -0.18 -12.72
CA ALA A 276 -24.74 0.20 -13.75
C ALA A 276 -25.17 -0.32 -15.13
N GLN A 277 -26.28 0.20 -15.66
CA GLN A 277 -26.54 0.15 -17.11
C GLN A 277 -26.00 1.43 -17.76
N PRO A 278 -24.88 1.38 -18.51
CA PRO A 278 -24.76 2.20 -19.69
C PRO A 278 -25.55 1.53 -20.82
N THR A 279 -26.51 2.24 -21.38
CA THR A 279 -27.12 1.93 -22.67
C THR A 279 -26.05 2.07 -23.76
N SER A 280 -25.30 1.00 -24.04
CA SER A 280 -24.53 0.89 -25.27
C SER A 280 -24.24 -0.58 -25.55
N ASP A 281 -24.82 -1.06 -26.65
CA ASP A 281 -24.50 -2.35 -27.27
C ASP A 281 -22.98 -2.53 -27.39
N GLY A 282 -22.46 -3.62 -26.82
CA GLY A 282 -21.03 -3.97 -26.88
C GLY A 282 -20.30 -4.02 -25.54
N ALA A 283 -20.99 -4.20 -24.42
CA ALA A 283 -20.34 -4.46 -23.13
C ALA A 283 -19.55 -5.78 -23.19
N GLN A 284 -18.25 -5.69 -23.47
CA GLN A 284 -17.32 -6.78 -23.19
C GLN A 284 -17.52 -7.17 -21.72
N GLU A 285 -17.86 -8.44 -21.47
CA GLU A 285 -17.85 -9.00 -20.13
C GLU A 285 -16.53 -8.63 -19.44
N GLU A 286 -16.57 -7.68 -18.51
CA GLU A 286 -15.41 -7.27 -17.76
C GLU A 286 -14.93 -8.46 -16.92
N LYS A 287 -13.94 -9.16 -17.45
CA LYS A 287 -13.45 -10.46 -16.98
C LYS A 287 -13.17 -10.42 -15.48
N SER A 288 -13.89 -11.28 -14.76
CA SER A 288 -13.64 -11.62 -13.36
C SER A 288 -12.21 -12.09 -13.15
N TRP A 289 -11.71 -11.87 -11.93
CA TRP A 289 -10.44 -12.35 -11.35
C TRP A 289 -9.50 -13.12 -12.28
N GLN A 290 -8.30 -12.58 -12.47
CA GLN A 290 -7.28 -13.18 -13.32
C GLN A 290 -6.20 -13.85 -12.47
N TRP A 291 -6.01 -15.16 -12.70
CA TRP A 291 -4.95 -15.94 -12.05
C TRP A 291 -3.60 -15.77 -12.74
N PHE A 292 -3.60 -15.69 -14.08
CA PHE A 292 -2.38 -15.56 -14.88
C PHE A 292 -2.54 -14.46 -15.94
N PRO A 293 -1.60 -13.49 -16.04
CA PRO A 293 -1.60 -12.50 -17.10
C PRO A 293 -1.29 -13.17 -18.44
N SER A 294 -1.83 -12.64 -19.54
CA SER A 294 -1.39 -13.11 -20.86
C SER A 294 0.04 -12.66 -21.14
N TRP A 295 0.79 -13.43 -21.94
CA TRP A 295 2.17 -13.07 -22.33
C TRP A 295 2.29 -11.67 -22.96
N HIS A 296 1.28 -11.27 -23.72
CA HIS A 296 1.20 -9.93 -24.30
C HIS A 296 1.03 -8.85 -23.23
N GLU A 297 0.10 -9.03 -22.28
CA GLU A 297 -0.09 -8.11 -21.15
C GLU A 297 1.16 -8.03 -20.26
N LEU A 298 1.83 -9.16 -20.04
CA LEU A 298 3.06 -9.22 -19.27
C LEU A 298 4.13 -8.32 -19.88
N ARG A 299 4.42 -8.51 -21.17
CA ARG A 299 5.48 -7.80 -21.91
C ARG A 299 5.17 -6.33 -22.19
N THR A 300 3.91 -5.94 -22.28
CA THR A 300 3.54 -4.57 -22.69
C THR A 300 3.18 -3.68 -21.50
N HIS A 301 2.57 -4.25 -20.46
CA HIS A 301 2.02 -3.50 -19.34
C HIS A 301 2.76 -3.80 -18.04
N TYR A 302 2.76 -5.05 -17.59
CA TYR A 302 3.24 -5.40 -16.25
C TYR A 302 4.74 -5.17 -16.04
N ILE A 303 5.59 -5.33 -17.07
CA ILE A 303 7.02 -4.99 -16.94
C ILE A 303 7.29 -3.50 -16.65
N HIS A 304 6.30 -2.63 -16.88
CA HIS A 304 6.43 -1.20 -16.65
C HIS A 304 5.79 -0.75 -15.33
N GLU A 305 5.12 -1.64 -14.61
CA GLU A 305 4.46 -1.36 -13.33
C GLU A 305 5.38 -1.71 -12.15
N LEU A 306 5.75 -0.69 -11.35
CA LEU A 306 6.65 -0.88 -10.21
C LEU A 306 6.11 -1.88 -9.19
N GLY A 307 4.81 -1.83 -8.87
CA GLY A 307 4.19 -2.77 -7.94
C GLY A 307 4.26 -4.22 -8.40
N PHE A 308 4.16 -4.47 -9.71
CA PHE A 308 4.30 -5.82 -10.26
C PHE A 308 5.77 -6.29 -10.22
N LEU A 309 6.71 -5.45 -10.64
CA LEU A 309 8.14 -5.76 -10.57
C LEU A 309 8.59 -6.04 -9.13
N ALA A 310 8.10 -5.26 -8.16
CA ALA A 310 8.36 -5.47 -6.75
C ALA A 310 7.79 -6.82 -6.26
N GLY A 311 6.57 -7.17 -6.65
CA GLY A 311 5.96 -8.47 -6.35
C GLY A 311 6.73 -9.65 -6.94
N VAL A 312 7.21 -9.53 -8.19
CA VAL A 312 8.04 -10.58 -8.84
C VAL A 312 9.39 -10.73 -8.15
N ALA A 313 10.07 -9.62 -7.84
CA ALA A 313 11.34 -9.65 -7.11
C ALA A 313 11.17 -10.29 -5.72
N GLN A 314 10.06 -9.97 -5.02
CA GLN A 314 9.71 -10.58 -3.74
C GLN A 314 9.50 -12.08 -3.87
N PHE A 315 8.71 -12.51 -4.87
CA PHE A 315 8.41 -13.92 -5.10
C PHE A 315 9.66 -14.72 -5.44
N LEU A 316 10.48 -14.28 -6.40
CA LEU A 316 11.73 -14.96 -6.73
C LEU A 316 12.69 -14.99 -5.53
N GLY A 317 12.78 -13.89 -4.77
CA GLY A 317 13.54 -13.84 -3.53
C GLY A 317 13.04 -14.84 -2.51
N ALA A 318 11.73 -14.91 -2.29
CA ALA A 318 11.09 -15.81 -1.33
C ALA A 318 11.26 -17.28 -1.73
N THR A 319 11.14 -17.61 -3.01
CA THR A 319 11.31 -18.99 -3.48
C THR A 319 12.74 -19.46 -3.27
N VAL A 320 13.75 -18.62 -3.55
CA VAL A 320 15.16 -18.96 -3.32
C VAL A 320 15.48 -19.00 -1.82
N PHE A 321 15.00 -18.02 -1.05
CA PHE A 321 15.10 -18.01 0.41
C PHE A 321 14.42 -19.25 1.02
N GLY A 322 13.31 -19.71 0.43
CA GLY A 322 12.58 -20.90 0.88
C GLY A 322 13.45 -22.15 0.89
N VAL A 323 14.44 -22.26 0.00
CA VAL A 323 15.42 -23.35 0.01
C VAL A 323 16.18 -23.38 1.34
N SER A 324 16.61 -22.22 1.85
CA SER A 324 17.26 -22.15 3.17
C SER A 324 16.30 -22.48 4.30
N GLY A 325 15.02 -22.09 4.18
CA GLY A 325 13.97 -22.48 5.12
C GLY A 325 13.76 -23.99 5.20
N PHE A 326 13.79 -24.71 4.08
CA PHE A 326 13.71 -26.18 4.07
C PHE A 326 14.97 -26.82 4.66
N THR A 327 16.15 -26.32 4.29
CA THR A 327 17.41 -26.90 4.75
C THR A 327 17.74 -26.57 6.20
N ALA A 328 17.04 -25.60 6.80
CA ALA A 328 17.10 -25.28 8.23
C ALA A 328 16.52 -26.39 9.13
N LEU A 329 15.66 -27.27 8.60
CA LEU A 329 14.96 -28.27 9.40
C LEU A 329 15.94 -29.29 10.03
N PRO A 330 15.68 -29.72 11.28
CA PRO A 330 16.44 -30.78 11.91
C PRO A 330 16.32 -32.07 11.08
N GLY A 331 17.42 -32.80 10.91
CA GLY A 331 17.52 -33.95 10.04
C GLY A 331 17.89 -33.64 8.57
N ILE A 332 17.71 -32.41 8.06
CA ILE A 332 18.30 -31.99 6.78
C ILE A 332 19.63 -31.30 7.04
N ASN A 333 19.62 -30.29 7.92
CA ASN A 333 20.80 -29.52 8.26
C ASN A 333 21.96 -30.40 8.78
N ASP A 334 21.62 -31.40 9.60
CA ASP A 334 22.59 -32.34 10.21
C ASP A 334 23.38 -33.16 9.18
N HIS A 335 22.83 -33.31 7.96
CA HIS A 335 23.45 -34.04 6.86
C HIS A 335 24.18 -33.14 5.86
N LEU A 336 24.20 -31.81 6.06
CA LEU A 336 24.86 -30.83 5.18
C LEU A 336 26.37 -30.73 5.43
N THR A 337 27.03 -31.87 5.61
CA THR A 337 28.49 -31.97 5.69
C THR A 337 29.07 -32.46 4.36
N PRO A 338 30.18 -31.91 3.84
CA PRO A 338 31.05 -30.86 4.40
C PRO A 338 30.51 -29.42 4.21
N GLN A 339 31.15 -28.42 4.84
CA GLN A 339 30.76 -27.00 4.86
C GLN A 339 30.29 -26.41 3.52
N TRP A 340 30.85 -26.83 2.38
CA TRP A 340 30.42 -26.35 1.08
C TRP A 340 28.97 -26.71 0.76
N ARG A 341 28.44 -27.83 1.27
CA ARG A 341 27.04 -28.24 1.13
C ARG A 341 26.13 -27.34 1.97
N LEU A 342 26.52 -27.04 3.21
CA LEU A 342 25.82 -26.08 4.06
C LEU A 342 25.79 -24.68 3.41
N ASN A 343 26.94 -24.20 2.94
CA ASN A 343 27.01 -22.91 2.24
C ASN A 343 26.13 -22.88 0.99
N ALA A 344 26.14 -23.93 0.17
CA ALA A 344 25.36 -24.00 -1.06
C ALA A 344 23.85 -24.13 -0.84
N ALA A 345 23.43 -24.88 0.18
CA ALA A 345 22.03 -25.25 0.38
C ALA A 345 21.30 -24.39 1.42
N TYR A 346 22.03 -23.72 2.32
CA TYR A 346 21.46 -22.88 3.39
C TYR A 346 21.87 -21.41 3.23
N TRP A 347 23.17 -21.10 3.28
CA TRP A 347 23.62 -19.69 3.35
C TRP A 347 23.49 -18.91 2.04
N ILE A 348 23.94 -19.47 0.91
CA ILE A 348 23.88 -18.79 -0.40
C ILE A 348 22.42 -18.48 -0.80
N PRO A 349 21.47 -19.42 -0.69
CA PRO A 349 20.06 -19.13 -0.97
C PRO A 349 19.50 -18.02 -0.07
N GLN A 350 19.91 -17.95 1.20
CA GLN A 350 19.50 -16.88 2.11
C GLN A 350 19.99 -15.50 1.63
N VAL A 351 21.26 -15.40 1.19
CA VAL A 351 21.83 -14.15 0.65
C VAL A 351 21.14 -13.71 -0.64
N ILE A 352 20.92 -14.64 -1.57
CA ILE A 352 20.26 -14.37 -2.85
C ILE A 352 18.80 -13.97 -2.61
N GLY A 353 18.11 -14.70 -1.74
CA GLY A 353 16.73 -14.41 -1.36
C GLY A 353 16.57 -13.05 -0.69
N GLY A 354 17.43 -12.73 0.28
CA GLY A 354 17.48 -11.42 0.92
C GLY A 354 17.79 -10.29 -0.07
N SER A 355 18.66 -10.53 -1.05
CA SER A 355 18.92 -9.57 -2.14
C SER A 355 17.66 -9.30 -2.97
N GLY A 356 16.85 -10.34 -3.23
CA GLY A 356 15.53 -10.18 -3.85
C GLY A 356 14.57 -9.33 -3.02
N PHE A 357 14.56 -9.50 -1.70
CA PHE A 357 13.77 -8.68 -0.77
C PHE A 357 14.23 -7.21 -0.73
N ILE A 358 15.55 -6.96 -0.81
CA ILE A 358 16.11 -5.61 -0.92
C ILE A 358 15.60 -4.92 -2.19
N VAL A 359 15.67 -5.62 -3.33
CA VAL A 359 15.17 -5.11 -4.62
C VAL A 359 13.67 -4.83 -4.53
N SER A 360 12.88 -5.76 -4.01
CA SER A 360 11.43 -5.58 -3.86
C SER A 360 11.08 -4.37 -2.99
N SER A 361 11.70 -4.27 -1.82
CA SER A 361 11.46 -3.19 -0.86
C SER A 361 11.83 -1.82 -1.46
N THR A 362 12.95 -1.75 -2.17
CA THR A 362 13.38 -0.54 -2.89
C THR A 362 12.37 -0.14 -3.96
N LEU A 363 11.84 -1.09 -4.75
CA LEU A 363 10.83 -0.83 -5.77
C LEU A 363 9.51 -0.35 -5.16
N TYR A 364 9.07 -0.91 -4.03
CA TYR A 364 7.88 -0.41 -3.32
C TYR A 364 8.09 0.99 -2.71
N MET A 365 9.30 1.31 -2.23
CA MET A 365 9.63 2.68 -1.81
C MET A 365 9.56 3.64 -3.02
N LEU A 366 10.12 3.25 -4.17
CA LEU A 366 10.07 4.01 -5.43
C LEU A 366 8.64 4.21 -5.95
N GLU A 367 7.76 3.24 -5.75
CA GLU A 367 6.35 3.34 -6.13
C GLU A 367 5.60 4.43 -5.33
N THR A 368 5.96 4.61 -4.05
CA THR A 368 5.25 5.51 -3.14
C THR A 368 5.78 6.95 -3.15
N GLN A 369 7.04 7.14 -3.49
CA GLN A 369 7.66 8.46 -3.56
C GLN A 369 7.38 9.20 -4.87
N GLN A 370 7.48 10.52 -4.83
CA GLN A 370 7.17 11.38 -5.97
C GLN A 370 8.30 11.41 -7.00
N LYS A 371 9.53 11.46 -6.48
CA LYS A 371 10.78 11.49 -7.24
C LYS A 371 11.69 10.44 -6.62
N TRP A 372 12.51 9.79 -7.43
CA TRP A 372 13.41 8.73 -6.98
C TRP A 372 14.36 9.16 -5.85
N TRP A 373 14.68 10.46 -5.74
CA TRP A 373 15.59 11.03 -4.74
C TRP A 373 14.88 11.67 -3.54
N LYS A 374 13.55 11.85 -3.59
CA LYS A 374 12.79 12.55 -2.55
C LYS A 374 11.98 11.53 -1.75
N PRO A 375 12.49 11.01 -0.62
CA PRO A 375 11.77 10.05 0.20
C PRO A 375 10.46 10.65 0.74
N ALA A 376 9.49 9.79 1.04
CA ALA A 376 8.15 10.19 1.48
C ALA A 376 7.80 9.57 2.84
N PRO A 377 8.52 9.93 3.94
CA PRO A 377 8.38 9.28 5.24
C PRO A 377 6.99 9.44 5.88
N GLN A 378 6.23 10.45 5.48
CA GLN A 378 4.86 10.70 5.95
C GLN A 378 3.85 9.70 5.35
N LEU A 379 4.22 8.95 4.30
CA LEU A 379 3.34 7.96 3.70
C LEU A 379 3.53 6.60 4.38
N LEU A 380 2.45 6.05 4.93
CA LEU A 380 2.43 4.69 5.50
C LEU A 380 2.96 3.63 4.53
N GLY A 381 2.70 3.78 3.23
CA GLY A 381 3.23 2.85 2.23
C GLY A 381 4.74 2.86 2.10
N TRP A 382 5.35 4.03 2.29
CA TRP A 382 6.80 4.19 2.26
C TRP A 382 7.42 3.58 3.51
N GLN A 383 6.83 3.83 4.69
CA GLN A 383 7.29 3.27 5.96
C GLN A 383 7.28 1.74 5.95
N ILE A 384 6.22 1.11 5.45
CA ILE A 384 6.15 -0.36 5.31
C ILE A 384 7.31 -0.88 4.46
N ALA A 385 7.56 -0.26 3.30
CA ALA A 385 8.63 -0.68 2.41
C ALA A 385 10.03 -0.41 2.99
N PHE A 386 10.19 0.66 3.77
CA PHE A 386 11.44 0.99 4.46
C PHE A 386 11.78 -0.02 5.55
N TRP A 387 10.84 -0.39 6.43
CA TRP A 387 11.10 -1.40 7.47
C TRP A 387 11.33 -2.78 6.87
N ASN A 388 10.63 -3.13 5.79
CA ASN A 388 10.92 -4.34 5.03
C ASN A 388 12.33 -4.32 4.42
N LEU A 389 12.83 -3.15 4.00
CA LEU A 389 14.20 -3.00 3.49
C LEU A 389 15.23 -3.25 4.61
N VAL A 390 14.99 -2.74 5.81
CA VAL A 390 15.86 -2.97 6.98
C VAL A 390 15.96 -4.46 7.29
N GLY A 391 14.82 -5.17 7.38
CA GLY A 391 14.83 -6.61 7.61
C GLY A 391 15.43 -7.41 6.44
N ALA A 392 15.24 -6.94 5.19
CA ALA A 392 15.90 -7.55 4.04
C ALA A 392 17.43 -7.47 4.11
N PHE A 393 17.98 -6.34 4.58
CA PHE A 393 19.41 -6.24 4.88
C PHE A 393 19.82 -7.18 6.02
N GLY A 394 18.99 -7.32 7.06
CA GLY A 394 19.18 -8.29 8.13
C GLY A 394 19.35 -9.72 7.61
N PHE A 395 18.40 -10.19 6.80
CA PHE A 395 18.47 -11.53 6.19
C PHE A 395 19.68 -11.73 5.29
N THR A 396 20.03 -10.74 4.47
CA THR A 396 21.22 -10.82 3.61
C THR A 396 22.50 -10.85 4.45
N LEU A 397 22.58 -10.05 5.51
CA LEU A 397 23.75 -9.99 6.38
C LEU A 397 23.89 -11.26 7.21
N SER A 398 22.79 -11.77 7.77
CA SER A 398 22.72 -13.07 8.47
C SER A 398 23.28 -14.19 7.58
N GLY A 399 22.83 -14.26 6.33
CA GLY A 399 23.34 -15.24 5.37
C GLY A 399 24.82 -15.05 5.02
N ALA A 400 25.26 -13.80 4.82
CA ALA A 400 26.62 -13.49 4.42
C ALA A 400 27.64 -13.80 5.54
N LEU A 401 27.31 -13.43 6.77
CA LEU A 401 28.15 -13.65 7.94
C LEU A 401 28.11 -15.11 8.42
N GLY A 402 26.99 -15.80 8.23
CA GLY A 402 26.86 -17.23 8.53
C GLY A 402 27.85 -18.11 7.77
N MET A 403 28.25 -17.74 6.56
CA MET A 403 29.31 -18.44 5.82
C MET A 403 30.69 -18.32 6.48
N ALA A 404 30.90 -17.29 7.29
CA ALA A 404 32.12 -17.04 8.06
C ALA A 404 31.99 -17.50 9.53
N ALA A 405 31.08 -18.43 9.82
CA ALA A 405 30.80 -18.92 11.17
C ALA A 405 32.00 -19.46 11.95
N ASN A 406 33.17 -19.69 11.34
CA ASN A 406 34.38 -20.04 12.09
C ASN A 406 34.92 -18.87 12.95
N ASN A 407 34.42 -17.64 12.74
CA ASN A 407 34.73 -16.48 13.55
C ASN A 407 33.57 -16.19 14.52
N SER A 408 33.85 -16.14 15.82
CA SER A 408 32.86 -15.88 16.87
C SER A 408 32.12 -14.54 16.67
N GLY A 409 32.81 -13.50 16.20
CA GLY A 409 32.19 -12.22 15.89
C GLY A 409 31.21 -12.30 14.72
N ALA A 410 31.51 -13.13 13.71
CA ALA A 410 30.62 -13.33 12.58
C ALA A 410 29.37 -14.14 12.95
N GLN A 411 29.50 -15.14 13.84
CA GLN A 411 28.35 -15.88 14.37
C GLN A 411 27.41 -14.98 15.19
N TYR A 412 27.99 -14.16 16.07
CA TYR A 412 27.22 -13.23 16.90
C TYR A 412 26.43 -12.24 16.04
N GLU A 413 27.09 -11.59 15.08
CA GLU A 413 26.44 -10.63 14.17
C GLU A 413 25.44 -11.30 13.22
N ALA A 414 25.68 -12.56 12.80
CA ALA A 414 24.70 -13.31 11.99
C ALA A 414 23.40 -13.59 12.78
N GLY A 415 23.52 -13.94 14.06
CA GLY A 415 22.39 -14.08 14.97
C GLY A 415 21.65 -12.76 15.15
N LEU A 416 22.38 -11.68 15.44
CA LEU A 416 21.81 -10.35 15.67
C LEU A 416 21.10 -9.80 14.41
N ALA A 417 21.68 -10.01 13.23
CA ALA A 417 21.10 -9.58 11.97
C ALA A 417 19.77 -10.28 11.64
N THR A 418 19.47 -11.42 12.27
CA THR A 418 18.19 -12.13 12.12
C THR A 418 17.03 -11.42 12.83
N PHE A 419 17.32 -10.52 13.79
CA PHE A 419 16.29 -9.72 14.46
C PHE A 419 15.77 -8.53 13.66
N TRP A 420 16.57 -8.04 12.72
CA TRP A 420 16.26 -6.87 11.92
C TRP A 420 15.08 -7.17 11.01
#